data_AF-A0A1I0RL08-F1
#
_entry.id   AF-A0A1I0RL08-F1
#
_cell.length_a   1.000
_cell.length_b   1.000
_cell.length_c   1.000
_cell.angle_alpha   90.00
_cell.angle_beta   90.00
_cell.angle_gamma   90.00
#
_symmetry.space_group_name_H-M   'P 1'
#
loop_
_entity.id
_entity.type
_entity.pdbx_description
1 polymer ?
#
loop_
_entity_poly.entity_id
_entity_poly.type
_entity_poly.pdbx_seq_one_letter_code
_entity_poly.pdbx_strand_id
1 'polypeptide(L)'
;MYALVDCNNFFVSCERTLDPTLEGKPVVVLSNNDGCVVSRSKEAKDLGIPMAAPAFKYKELFKEHDVKSFSAKFELYNARSQQVIDIASSFVAEYEVYSIDELFLNLTGFKYINIHDYCMEIKNKIKTEVNIPVSIGIAPTKTLCKVANRIVKDFPGNFDGVYILDTPEKIEKALKWLNIGDVWGIGRRLAVKMQDNGVYKAWDLLQKPEMWVRKVMGIHGVRMINELKGIRQLELDTPSPKKSIAVTRSFMEMLTKKEDVRERVETFGMYCSERLRKQNTCCKMVTVFVQTNRFRKDLPEYRNAITQILPNPTNSSILIGRVVNELFEAIFKEGFHYKKAGVIVNDFVPEDQRLINLFEEDTQNQHLPVMKAMDAMNKKFGKDKVRLGSMSGENTYGRKQLSPEYEAFLKNNTLKEANFRFH
;
A
#
# COMPACT_ATOMS: atom_id res chain seq x y z
N MET A 1 22.02 2.76 -15.59
CA MET A 1 21.86 2.54 -14.13
C MET A 1 20.43 2.91 -13.76
N TYR A 2 20.03 2.60 -12.54
CA TYR A 2 18.76 3.04 -11.95
C TYR A 2 19.03 3.91 -10.73
N ALA A 3 18.08 4.79 -10.40
CA ALA A 3 18.02 5.48 -9.12
C ALA A 3 16.68 5.20 -8.45
N LEU A 4 16.72 4.86 -7.16
CA LEU A 4 15.54 4.75 -6.31
C LEU A 4 15.44 6.01 -5.46
N VAL A 5 14.45 6.84 -5.76
CA VAL A 5 14.03 7.97 -4.92
C VAL A 5 13.05 7.45 -3.89
N ASP A 6 13.35 7.64 -2.61
CA ASP A 6 12.56 7.14 -1.49
C ASP A 6 12.35 8.24 -0.45
N CYS A 7 11.09 8.52 -0.10
CA CYS A 7 10.74 9.56 0.86
C CYS A 7 10.95 9.10 2.31
N ASN A 8 11.79 9.82 3.04
CA ASN A 8 12.14 9.48 4.41
C ASN A 8 10.95 9.70 5.36
N ASN A 9 10.56 8.66 6.10
CA ASN A 9 9.45 8.71 7.06
C ASN A 9 8.18 9.36 6.47
N PHE A 10 7.84 8.99 5.23
CA PHE A 10 6.96 9.76 4.35
C PHE A 10 5.70 10.35 4.97
N PHE A 11 4.86 9.56 5.66
CA PHE A 11 3.63 10.09 6.25
C PHE A 11 3.91 11.10 7.37
N VAL A 12 4.93 10.86 8.21
CA VAL A 12 5.35 11.83 9.23
C VAL A 12 5.87 13.11 8.58
N SER A 13 6.67 12.99 7.51
CA SER A 13 7.12 14.16 6.75
C SER A 13 5.96 14.94 6.14
N CYS A 14 4.91 14.27 5.67
CA CYS A 14 3.68 14.93 5.22
C CYS A 14 3.00 15.71 6.37
N GLU A 15 2.91 15.14 7.58
CA GLU A 15 2.38 15.88 8.75
C GLU A 15 3.24 17.11 9.08
N ARG A 16 4.57 16.99 9.01
CA ARG A 16 5.51 18.12 9.20
C ARG A 16 5.35 19.23 8.16
N THR A 17 4.84 18.91 6.95
CA THR A 17 4.48 19.95 5.97
C THR A 17 3.23 20.75 6.36
N LEU A 18 2.35 20.20 7.20
CA LEU A 18 1.19 20.92 7.73
C LEU A 18 1.53 21.70 9.00
N ASP A 19 2.35 21.12 9.87
CA ASP A 19 2.78 21.72 11.13
C ASP A 19 4.32 21.60 11.30
N PRO A 20 5.07 22.67 11.00
CA PRO A 20 6.52 22.71 11.18
C PRO A 20 6.97 22.54 12.63
N THR A 21 6.09 22.75 13.62
CA THR A 21 6.46 22.59 15.04
C THR A 21 6.68 21.12 15.43
N LEU A 22 6.37 20.18 14.53
CA LEU A 22 6.61 18.74 14.67
C LEU A 22 8.05 18.32 14.31
N GLU A 23 8.88 19.23 13.80
CA GLU A 23 10.29 18.95 13.51
C GLU A 23 11.06 18.69 14.81
N GLY A 24 11.91 17.66 14.84
CA GLY A 24 12.66 17.26 16.03
C GLY A 24 11.84 16.61 17.15
N LYS A 25 10.51 16.43 16.97
CA LYS A 25 9.64 15.78 17.96
C LYS A 25 9.35 14.32 17.59
N PRO A 26 9.10 13.44 18.58
CA PRO A 26 8.66 12.07 18.33
C PRO A 26 7.22 12.08 17.78
N VAL A 27 7.08 11.65 16.52
CA VAL A 27 5.79 11.63 15.82
C VAL A 27 5.53 10.24 15.23
N VAL A 28 4.29 9.76 15.37
CA VAL A 28 3.81 8.53 14.74
C VAL A 28 2.52 8.78 13.97
N VAL A 29 2.38 8.11 12.83
CA VAL A 29 1.13 8.05 12.08
C VAL A 29 0.55 6.65 12.24
N LEU A 30 -0.73 6.59 12.58
CA LEU A 30 -1.48 5.36 12.83
C LEU A 30 -2.30 4.94 11.60
N SER A 31 -2.67 3.66 11.54
CA SER A 31 -3.53 3.10 10.48
C SER A 31 -4.93 3.74 10.46
N ASN A 32 -5.73 3.47 9.42
CA ASN A 32 -7.10 4.00 9.27
C ASN A 32 -8.05 3.79 10.46
N ASN A 33 -7.75 2.82 11.33
CA ASN A 33 -8.52 2.48 12.52
C ASN A 33 -7.72 2.75 13.82
N ASP A 34 -6.63 3.49 13.72
CA ASP A 34 -5.68 3.82 14.78
C ASP A 34 -5.09 2.60 15.52
N GLY A 35 -5.11 1.43 14.86
CA GLY A 35 -4.71 0.16 15.45
C GLY A 35 -3.20 -0.05 15.52
N CYS A 36 -2.47 0.36 14.49
CA CYS A 36 -1.02 0.14 14.37
C CYS A 36 -0.28 1.39 13.88
N VAL A 37 0.98 1.52 14.28
CA VAL A 37 1.92 2.53 13.75
C VAL A 37 2.31 2.17 12.32
N VAL A 38 1.93 3.01 11.35
CA VAL A 38 2.22 2.83 9.92
C VAL A 38 3.36 3.72 9.43
N SER A 39 3.71 4.77 10.17
CA SER A 39 4.91 5.57 9.94
C SER A 39 5.39 6.18 11.26
N ARG A 40 6.68 6.44 11.38
CA ARG A 40 7.32 6.91 12.61
C ARG A 40 8.53 7.79 12.29
N SER A 41 8.68 8.87 13.06
CA SER A 41 9.81 9.79 12.98
C SER A 41 11.10 9.10 13.44
N LYS A 42 12.27 9.74 13.22
CA LYS A 42 13.54 9.17 13.69
C LYS A 42 13.58 9.14 15.22
N GLU A 43 13.15 10.22 15.83
CA GLU A 43 12.99 10.41 17.27
C GLU A 43 12.10 9.31 17.88
N ALA A 44 10.98 8.97 17.22
CA ALA A 44 10.13 7.87 17.66
C ALA A 44 10.78 6.48 17.47
N LYS A 45 11.62 6.29 16.45
CA LYS A 45 12.40 5.05 16.27
C LYS A 45 13.44 4.90 17.38
N ASP A 46 14.09 6.00 17.76
CA ASP A 46 15.13 6.04 18.79
C ASP A 46 14.55 5.73 20.18
N LEU A 47 13.27 6.08 20.42
CA LEU A 47 12.48 5.65 21.59
C LEU A 47 12.08 4.16 21.56
N GLY A 48 12.46 3.41 20.52
CA GLY A 48 12.20 1.96 20.42
C GLY A 48 10.80 1.58 19.91
N ILE A 49 10.01 2.51 19.39
CA ILE A 49 8.67 2.22 18.83
C ILE A 49 8.82 1.48 17.50
N PRO A 50 8.47 0.19 17.34
CA PRO A 50 8.68 -0.55 16.10
C PRO A 50 7.73 -0.16 14.95
N MET A 51 8.10 -0.51 13.72
CA MET A 51 7.18 -0.41 12.56
C MET A 51 6.08 -1.45 12.70
N ALA A 52 4.84 -1.10 12.31
CA ALA A 52 3.66 -1.96 12.46
C ALA A 52 3.37 -2.35 13.92
N ALA A 53 3.88 -1.59 14.89
CA ALA A 53 3.60 -1.78 16.31
C ALA A 53 2.11 -1.56 16.60
N PRO A 54 1.45 -2.45 17.38
CA PRO A 54 0.10 -2.19 17.83
C PRO A 54 0.08 -0.99 18.77
N ALA A 55 -0.62 0.09 18.40
CA ALA A 55 -0.57 1.37 19.11
C ALA A 55 -0.96 1.23 20.58
N PHE A 56 -1.93 0.35 20.89
CA PHE A 56 -2.39 0.11 22.26
C PHE A 56 -1.30 -0.38 23.21
N LYS A 57 -0.27 -1.09 22.71
CA LYS A 57 0.84 -1.60 23.53
C LYS A 57 1.86 -0.53 23.89
N TYR A 58 1.87 0.59 23.17
CA TYR A 58 2.84 1.67 23.31
C TYR A 58 2.21 2.95 23.87
N LYS A 59 0.96 2.90 24.33
CA LYS A 59 0.23 4.08 24.84
C LYS A 59 0.93 4.76 26.02
N GLU A 60 1.50 3.98 26.93
CA GLU A 60 2.23 4.50 28.09
C GLU A 60 3.49 5.22 27.65
N LEU A 61 4.30 4.59 26.79
CA LEU A 61 5.48 5.21 26.18
C LEU A 61 5.12 6.49 25.41
N PHE A 62 3.99 6.51 24.71
CA PHE A 62 3.52 7.70 24.00
C PHE A 62 3.25 8.86 24.97
N LYS A 63 2.64 8.56 26.12
CA LYS A 63 2.34 9.57 27.14
C LYS A 63 3.60 10.05 27.86
N GLU A 64 4.51 9.13 28.18
CA GLU A 64 5.76 9.41 28.89
C GLU A 64 6.69 10.34 28.10
N HIS A 65 6.80 10.13 26.78
CA HIS A 65 7.71 10.90 25.92
C HIS A 65 7.02 11.94 25.03
N ASP A 66 5.77 12.30 25.34
CA ASP A 66 4.94 13.23 24.54
C ASP A 66 4.93 12.92 23.03
N VAL A 67 4.81 11.64 22.68
CA VAL A 67 4.78 11.18 21.28
C VAL A 67 3.47 11.66 20.64
N LYS A 68 3.57 12.49 19.60
CA LYS A 68 2.41 12.95 18.84
C LYS A 68 1.92 11.86 17.90
N SER A 69 0.68 11.41 18.07
CA SER A 69 0.06 10.38 17.24
C SER A 69 -1.04 10.95 16.36
N PHE A 70 -0.97 10.73 15.05
CA PHE A 70 -1.97 11.18 14.08
C PHE A 70 -2.64 10.01 13.36
N SER A 71 -3.94 10.11 13.09
CA SER A 71 -4.61 9.18 12.17
C SER A 71 -4.16 9.43 10.72
N ALA A 72 -4.04 8.38 9.91
CA ALA A 72 -3.61 8.49 8.53
C ALA A 72 -4.49 9.41 7.65
N LYS A 73 -3.86 10.39 7.02
CA LYS A 73 -4.43 11.36 6.07
C LYS A 73 -4.08 11.01 4.61
N PHE A 74 -4.67 9.92 4.08
CA PHE A 74 -4.32 9.42 2.74
C PHE A 74 -4.51 10.44 1.61
N GLU A 75 -5.48 11.34 1.72
CA GLU A 75 -5.66 12.42 0.75
C GLU A 75 -4.45 13.36 0.68
N LEU A 76 -3.91 13.76 1.84
CA LEU A 76 -2.67 14.54 1.93
C LEU A 76 -1.48 13.75 1.38
N TYR A 77 -1.33 12.49 1.81
CA TYR A 77 -0.17 11.67 1.42
C TYR A 77 -0.13 11.45 -0.10
N ASN A 78 -1.29 11.20 -0.74
CA ASN A 78 -1.36 11.06 -2.19
C ASN A 78 -1.03 12.36 -2.91
N ALA A 79 -1.52 13.51 -2.43
CA ALA A 79 -1.22 14.80 -3.05
C ALA A 79 0.28 15.11 -3.00
N ARG A 80 0.91 14.89 -1.84
CA ARG A 80 2.36 15.08 -1.66
C ARG A 80 3.19 14.09 -2.49
N SER A 81 2.77 12.83 -2.54
CA SER A 81 3.40 11.81 -3.39
C SER A 81 3.40 12.23 -4.86
N GLN A 82 2.26 12.69 -5.37
CA GLN A 82 2.16 13.14 -6.75
C GLN A 82 3.09 14.31 -7.04
N GLN A 83 3.23 15.28 -6.12
CA GLN A 83 4.18 16.38 -6.27
C GLN A 83 5.63 15.87 -6.34
N VAL A 84 6.01 14.91 -5.49
CA VAL A 84 7.35 14.30 -5.54
C VAL A 84 7.57 13.55 -6.86
N ILE A 85 6.58 12.77 -7.31
CA ILE A 85 6.65 12.01 -8.56
C ILE A 85 6.75 12.96 -9.76
N ASP A 86 5.93 14.01 -9.82
CA ASP A 86 5.93 15.00 -10.91
C ASP A 86 7.29 15.69 -11.02
N ILE A 87 7.89 16.08 -9.89
CA ILE A 87 9.24 16.66 -9.87
C ILE A 87 10.27 15.64 -10.33
N ALA A 88 10.34 14.45 -9.71
CA ALA A 88 11.39 13.48 -10.01
C ALA A 88 11.30 12.90 -11.42
N SER A 89 10.09 12.66 -11.93
CA SER A 89 9.87 12.20 -13.29
C SER A 89 10.24 13.24 -14.35
N SER A 90 10.21 14.54 -14.03
CA SER A 90 10.62 15.58 -14.98
C SER A 90 12.11 15.53 -15.39
N PHE A 91 12.93 14.78 -14.65
CA PHE A 91 14.36 14.59 -14.93
C PHE A 91 14.67 13.38 -15.82
N VAL A 92 13.71 12.49 -16.10
CA VAL A 92 13.99 11.27 -16.86
C VAL A 92 12.89 10.98 -17.87
N ALA A 93 13.26 10.31 -18.98
CA ALA A 93 12.28 9.88 -19.96
C ALA A 93 11.43 8.70 -19.46
N GLU A 94 12.03 7.80 -18.66
CA GLU A 94 11.39 6.58 -18.17
C GLU A 94 11.52 6.46 -16.66
N TYR A 95 10.39 6.17 -16.00
CA TYR A 95 10.30 5.96 -14.56
C TYR A 95 9.24 4.93 -14.22
N GLU A 96 9.29 4.40 -13.00
CA GLU A 96 8.27 3.51 -12.44
C GLU A 96 7.93 3.91 -11.01
N VAL A 97 6.66 4.20 -10.77
CA VAL A 97 6.12 4.42 -9.43
C VAL A 97 5.95 3.05 -8.77
N TYR A 98 6.79 2.75 -7.79
CA TYR A 98 6.75 1.46 -7.08
C TYR A 98 5.81 1.49 -5.88
N SER A 99 5.75 2.62 -5.16
CA SER A 99 4.80 2.87 -4.08
C SER A 99 4.48 4.37 -3.98
N ILE A 100 3.70 4.75 -2.96
CA ILE A 100 3.38 6.16 -2.68
C ILE A 100 4.63 6.99 -2.31
N ASP A 101 5.67 6.35 -1.80
CA ASP A 101 6.90 6.98 -1.31
C ASP A 101 8.15 6.58 -2.11
N GLU A 102 8.05 5.68 -3.07
CA GLU A 102 9.18 5.11 -3.81
C GLU A 102 8.99 5.17 -5.34
N LEU A 103 10.01 5.68 -6.01
CA LEU A 103 10.05 5.88 -7.46
C LEU A 103 11.39 5.40 -8.02
N PHE A 104 11.36 4.53 -9.03
CA PHE A 104 12.55 4.16 -9.80
C PHE A 104 12.68 5.07 -11.03
N LEU A 105 13.87 5.62 -11.23
CA LEU A 105 14.23 6.44 -12.38
C LEU A 105 15.20 5.67 -13.28
N ASN A 106 14.94 5.66 -14.59
CA ASN A 106 15.89 5.10 -15.57
C ASN A 106 17.00 6.12 -15.86
N LEU A 107 18.23 5.79 -15.47
CA LEU A 107 19.42 6.57 -15.81
C LEU A 107 20.27 5.87 -16.88
N THR A 108 19.67 5.00 -17.68
CA THR A 108 20.35 4.38 -18.82
C THR A 108 20.59 5.44 -19.89
N GLY A 109 21.84 5.56 -20.35
CA GLY A 109 22.23 6.56 -21.36
C GLY A 109 22.84 7.86 -20.81
N PHE A 110 22.85 8.05 -19.49
CA PHE A 110 23.44 9.22 -18.82
C PHE A 110 24.98 9.09 -18.75
N LYS A 111 25.64 9.08 -19.91
CA LYS A 111 27.11 8.87 -20.03
C LYS A 111 27.94 10.13 -19.77
N TYR A 112 27.39 11.31 -20.05
CA TYR A 112 28.10 12.59 -20.01
C TYR A 112 27.68 13.47 -18.83
N ILE A 113 26.90 12.92 -17.90
CA ILE A 113 26.36 13.64 -16.74
C ILE A 113 26.94 12.99 -15.49
N ASN A 114 27.39 13.81 -14.53
CA ASN A 114 27.69 13.31 -13.20
C ASN A 114 26.39 12.87 -12.52
N ILE A 115 26.16 11.55 -12.48
CA ILE A 115 24.94 10.96 -11.92
C ILE A 115 24.74 11.35 -10.45
N HIS A 116 25.82 11.53 -9.69
CA HIS A 116 25.74 11.93 -8.29
C HIS A 116 25.12 13.32 -8.15
N ASP A 117 25.71 14.30 -8.82
CA ASP A 117 25.29 15.71 -8.75
C ASP A 117 23.87 15.88 -9.31
N TYR A 118 23.56 15.13 -10.36
CA TYR A 118 22.22 15.08 -10.95
C TYR A 118 21.17 14.60 -9.95
N CYS A 119 21.45 13.52 -9.21
CA CYS A 119 20.54 13.04 -8.18
C CYS A 119 20.48 13.97 -6.97
N MET A 120 21.58 14.65 -6.62
CA MET A 120 21.57 15.70 -5.60
C MET A 120 20.66 16.87 -5.99
N GLU A 121 20.65 17.27 -7.27
CA GLU A 121 19.72 18.28 -7.79
C GLU A 121 18.26 17.85 -7.62
N ILE A 122 17.92 16.60 -8.00
CA ILE A 122 16.58 16.04 -7.81
C ILE A 122 16.16 16.10 -6.34
N LYS A 123 17.03 15.62 -5.45
CA LYS A 123 16.80 15.64 -3.99
C LYS A 123 16.55 17.07 -3.48
N ASN A 124 17.39 18.02 -3.86
CA ASN A 124 17.31 19.40 -3.42
C ASN A 124 16.04 20.08 -3.95
N LYS A 125 15.66 19.83 -5.21
CA LYS A 125 14.43 20.37 -5.79
C LYS A 125 13.19 19.85 -5.07
N ILE A 126 13.11 18.55 -4.77
CA ILE A 126 12.02 17.97 -3.98
C ILE A 126 11.96 18.61 -2.58
N LYS A 127 13.12 18.82 -1.94
CA LYS A 127 13.19 19.45 -0.63
C LYS A 127 12.72 20.92 -0.66
N THR A 128 13.10 21.69 -1.68
CA THR A 128 12.71 23.10 -1.79
C THR A 128 11.24 23.28 -2.14
N GLU A 129 10.70 22.49 -3.07
CA GLU A 129 9.33 22.67 -3.59
C GLU A 129 8.26 21.98 -2.74
N VAL A 130 8.56 20.80 -2.18
CA VAL A 130 7.57 19.98 -1.44
C VAL A 130 7.87 19.92 0.06
N ASN A 131 9.07 20.32 0.48
CA ASN A 131 9.57 20.18 1.85
C ASN A 131 9.60 18.73 2.38
N ILE A 132 9.75 17.75 1.47
CA ILE A 132 9.85 16.33 1.84
C ILE A 132 11.29 15.87 1.72
N PRO A 133 11.90 15.32 2.79
CA PRO A 133 13.23 14.74 2.73
C PRO A 133 13.20 13.42 1.95
N VAL A 134 14.07 13.28 0.96
CA VAL A 134 14.25 12.04 0.20
C VAL A 134 15.69 11.53 0.30
N SER A 135 15.84 10.22 0.18
CA SER A 135 17.11 9.52 0.01
C SER A 135 17.12 8.86 -1.35
N ILE A 136 18.27 8.90 -2.05
CA ILE A 136 18.40 8.35 -3.40
C ILE A 136 19.50 7.29 -3.43
N GLY A 137 19.13 6.06 -3.78
CA GLY A 137 20.05 4.94 -3.94
C GLY A 137 20.24 4.61 -5.42
N ILE A 138 21.48 4.61 -5.91
CA ILE A 138 21.80 4.47 -7.33
C ILE A 138 22.61 3.19 -7.53
N ALA A 139 22.21 2.34 -8.47
CA ALA A 139 22.91 1.10 -8.76
C ALA A 139 22.57 0.54 -10.17
N PRO A 140 23.30 -0.49 -10.66
CA PRO A 140 22.99 -1.13 -11.94
C PRO A 140 21.62 -1.82 -12.01
N THR A 141 21.10 -2.31 -10.88
CA THR A 141 19.86 -3.09 -10.79
C THR A 141 18.92 -2.51 -9.73
N LYS A 142 17.61 -2.79 -9.84
CA LYS A 142 16.61 -2.27 -8.88
C LYS A 142 16.86 -2.79 -7.47
N THR A 143 17.24 -4.06 -7.36
CA THR A 143 17.53 -4.67 -6.07
C THR A 143 18.73 -4.01 -5.41
N LEU A 144 19.79 -3.71 -6.16
CA LEU A 144 20.94 -2.98 -5.61
C LEU A 144 20.60 -1.51 -5.29
N CYS A 145 19.67 -0.88 -6.01
CA CYS A 145 19.20 0.47 -5.65
C CYS A 145 18.54 0.49 -4.26
N LYS A 146 17.76 -0.56 -3.93
CA LYS A 146 17.19 -0.75 -2.58
C LYS A 146 18.28 -0.92 -1.52
N VAL A 147 19.34 -1.67 -1.84
CA VAL A 147 20.51 -1.82 -0.95
C VAL A 147 21.23 -0.47 -0.75
N ALA A 148 21.47 0.26 -1.83
CA ALA A 148 22.10 1.58 -1.79
C ALA A 148 21.28 2.57 -0.96
N ASN A 149 19.96 2.62 -1.17
CA ASN A 149 19.06 3.49 -0.42
C ASN A 149 19.06 3.16 1.09
N ARG A 150 19.12 1.86 1.43
CA ARG A 150 19.24 1.45 2.83
C ARG A 150 20.54 1.94 3.47
N ILE A 151 21.66 1.84 2.78
CA ILE A 151 22.96 2.35 3.25
C ILE A 151 22.87 3.87 3.52
N VAL A 152 22.25 4.63 2.61
CA VAL A 152 22.02 6.07 2.82
C VAL A 152 21.24 6.34 4.12
N LYS A 153 20.20 5.56 4.38
CA LYS A 153 19.32 5.74 5.55
C LYS A 153 19.98 5.33 6.86
N ASP A 154 20.80 4.28 6.84
CA ASP A 154 21.51 3.77 8.03
C ASP A 154 22.77 4.60 8.35
N PHE A 155 23.36 5.27 7.35
CA PHE A 155 24.55 6.14 7.50
C PHE A 155 24.30 7.58 6.99
N PRO A 156 23.38 8.34 7.61
CA PRO A 156 22.95 9.63 7.09
C PRO A 156 24.06 10.70 7.06
N GLY A 157 25.12 10.57 7.87
CA GLY A 157 26.21 11.54 7.95
C GLY A 157 27.32 11.37 6.91
N ASN A 158 27.26 10.33 6.08
CA ASN A 158 28.37 9.97 5.19
C ASN A 158 28.12 10.30 3.70
N PHE A 159 26.86 10.46 3.32
CA PHE A 159 26.46 10.42 1.90
C PHE A 159 25.48 11.52 1.52
N ASP A 160 25.19 12.46 2.41
CA ASP A 160 24.25 13.57 2.18
C ASP A 160 22.95 13.14 1.48
N GLY A 161 22.43 11.97 1.82
CA GLY A 161 21.18 11.46 1.24
C GLY A 161 21.27 10.81 -0.15
N VAL A 162 22.43 10.72 -0.79
CA VAL A 162 22.61 10.11 -2.12
C VAL A 162 23.80 9.16 -2.13
N TYR A 163 23.61 7.91 -2.57
CA TYR A 163 24.71 6.93 -2.64
C TYR A 163 24.70 6.11 -3.92
N ILE A 164 25.89 5.94 -4.50
CA ILE A 164 26.12 5.21 -5.74
C ILE A 164 26.87 3.90 -5.45
N LEU A 165 26.26 2.80 -5.89
CA LEU A 165 26.72 1.42 -5.78
C LEU A 165 27.02 0.89 -7.19
N ASP A 166 28.14 1.34 -7.76
CA ASP A 166 28.53 1.16 -9.17
C ASP A 166 29.70 0.19 -9.38
N THR A 167 30.60 0.03 -8.40
CA THR A 167 31.75 -0.87 -8.54
C THR A 167 31.56 -2.22 -7.85
N PRO A 168 32.20 -3.30 -8.36
CA PRO A 168 32.14 -4.62 -7.71
C PRO A 168 32.56 -4.62 -6.25
N GLU A 169 33.58 -3.82 -5.87
CA GLU A 169 34.07 -3.73 -4.49
C GLU A 169 33.03 -3.09 -3.57
N LYS A 170 32.35 -2.04 -4.03
CA LYS A 170 31.24 -1.42 -3.29
C LYS A 170 30.08 -2.40 -3.11
N ILE A 171 29.73 -3.14 -4.17
CA ILE A 171 28.68 -4.16 -4.15
C ILE A 171 29.03 -5.24 -3.12
N GLU A 172 30.22 -5.83 -3.20
CA GLU A 172 30.65 -6.87 -2.27
C GLU A 172 30.61 -6.37 -0.81
N LYS A 173 31.14 -5.18 -0.53
CA LYS A 173 31.12 -4.59 0.81
C LYS A 173 29.69 -4.39 1.31
N ALA A 174 28.79 -3.88 0.47
CA ALA A 174 27.38 -3.71 0.80
C ALA A 174 26.69 -5.04 1.12
N LEU A 175 26.93 -6.09 0.32
CA LEU A 175 26.31 -7.40 0.49
C LEU A 175 26.84 -8.17 1.71
N LYS A 176 28.10 -7.94 2.10
CA LYS A 176 28.67 -8.48 3.35
C LYS A 176 28.08 -7.81 4.60
N TRP A 177 27.73 -6.54 4.50
CA TRP A 177 27.07 -5.80 5.59
C TRP A 177 25.59 -6.18 5.73
N LEU A 178 24.87 -6.32 4.62
CA LEU A 178 23.41 -6.51 4.59
C LEU A 178 22.97 -7.88 5.15
N ASN A 179 22.06 -7.87 6.13
CA ASN A 179 21.47 -9.11 6.64
C ASN A 179 20.52 -9.73 5.61
N ILE A 180 20.40 -11.05 5.62
CA ILE A 180 19.54 -11.77 4.68
C ILE A 180 18.06 -11.36 4.77
N GLY A 181 17.56 -11.09 5.98
CA GLY A 181 16.17 -10.66 6.20
C GLY A 181 15.88 -9.22 5.75
N ASP A 182 16.91 -8.47 5.40
CA ASP A 182 16.83 -7.08 4.93
C ASP A 182 16.90 -6.98 3.39
N VAL A 183 17.16 -8.09 2.70
CA VAL A 183 17.17 -8.16 1.24
C VAL A 183 15.74 -8.05 0.69
N TRP A 184 15.55 -7.17 -0.29
CA TRP A 184 14.26 -7.01 -0.97
C TRP A 184 13.81 -8.33 -1.60
N GLY A 185 12.61 -8.79 -1.21
CA GLY A 185 12.05 -10.09 -1.61
C GLY A 185 12.19 -11.21 -0.57
N ILE A 186 12.98 -11.01 0.50
CA ILE A 186 13.13 -11.99 1.59
C ILE A 186 12.28 -11.59 2.80
N GLY A 187 11.13 -12.25 2.97
CA GLY A 187 10.28 -12.07 4.15
C GLY A 187 10.74 -12.85 5.37
N ARG A 188 10.15 -12.56 6.54
CA ARG A 188 10.50 -13.15 7.85
C ARG A 188 10.66 -14.69 7.83
N ARG A 189 9.70 -15.41 7.24
CA ARG A 189 9.75 -16.89 7.19
C ARG A 189 10.90 -17.40 6.32
N LEU A 190 11.16 -16.72 5.19
CA LEU A 190 12.25 -17.09 4.30
C LEU A 190 13.59 -16.77 4.95
N ALA A 191 13.70 -15.63 5.64
CA ALA A 191 14.89 -15.25 6.39
C ALA A 191 15.27 -16.31 7.44
N VAL A 192 14.30 -16.81 8.23
CA VAL A 192 14.54 -17.90 9.19
C VAL A 192 15.04 -19.16 8.48
N LYS A 193 14.35 -19.58 7.40
CA LYS A 193 14.77 -20.74 6.61
C LYS A 193 16.19 -20.59 6.04
N MET A 194 16.59 -19.39 5.65
CA MET A 194 17.95 -19.09 5.17
C MET A 194 18.97 -19.21 6.30
N GLN A 195 18.67 -18.65 7.47
CA GLN A 195 19.53 -18.72 8.65
C GLN A 195 19.74 -20.16 9.13
N ASP A 196 18.68 -20.99 9.11
CA ASP A 196 18.77 -22.43 9.41
C ASP A 196 19.71 -23.19 8.45
N ASN A 197 19.99 -22.63 7.27
CA ASN A 197 20.90 -23.17 6.26
C ASN A 197 22.26 -22.44 6.21
N GLY A 198 22.60 -21.70 7.27
CA GLY A 198 23.85 -20.97 7.42
C GLY A 198 23.98 -19.74 6.52
N VAL A 199 22.87 -19.15 6.06
CA VAL A 199 22.85 -17.93 5.26
C VAL A 199 22.37 -16.78 6.15
N TYR A 200 23.29 -15.93 6.59
CA TYR A 200 22.98 -14.82 7.50
C TYR A 200 23.06 -13.46 6.81
N LYS A 201 23.98 -13.32 5.86
CA LYS A 201 24.20 -12.12 5.04
C LYS A 201 23.75 -12.34 3.61
N ALA A 202 23.53 -11.24 2.89
CA ALA A 202 23.24 -11.30 1.46
C ALA A 202 24.40 -11.94 0.69
N TRP A 203 25.65 -11.68 1.10
CA TRP A 203 26.83 -12.31 0.52
C TRP A 203 26.81 -13.85 0.62
N ASP A 204 26.40 -14.40 1.77
CA ASP A 204 26.34 -15.85 1.98
C ASP A 204 25.39 -16.52 0.97
N LEU A 205 24.30 -15.83 0.61
CA LEU A 205 23.34 -16.33 -0.38
C LEU A 205 23.98 -16.42 -1.77
N LEU A 206 24.84 -15.48 -2.15
CA LEU A 206 25.55 -15.49 -3.44
C LEU A 206 26.52 -16.67 -3.56
N GLN A 207 26.99 -17.21 -2.43
CA GLN A 207 27.89 -18.38 -2.38
C GLN A 207 27.14 -19.72 -2.46
N LYS A 208 25.80 -19.72 -2.36
CA LYS A 208 25.03 -20.97 -2.46
C LYS A 208 24.87 -21.40 -3.93
N PRO A 209 24.87 -22.71 -4.22
CA PRO A 209 24.61 -23.21 -5.56
C PRO A 209 23.24 -22.78 -6.08
N GLU A 210 23.15 -22.37 -7.34
CA GLU A 210 21.89 -21.90 -7.95
C GLU A 210 20.76 -22.92 -7.83
N MET A 211 21.06 -24.22 -7.99
CA MET A 211 20.07 -25.29 -7.82
C MET A 211 19.44 -25.29 -6.43
N TRP A 212 20.23 -25.00 -5.39
CA TRP A 212 19.70 -24.88 -4.02
C TRP A 212 18.79 -23.66 -3.89
N VAL A 213 19.20 -22.52 -4.45
CA VAL A 213 18.40 -21.29 -4.44
C VAL A 213 17.07 -21.52 -5.16
N ARG A 214 17.10 -22.13 -6.34
CA ARG A 214 15.89 -22.46 -7.10
C ARG A 214 14.98 -23.42 -6.34
N LYS A 215 15.53 -24.40 -5.61
CA LYS A 215 14.74 -25.31 -4.76
C LYS A 215 14.07 -24.57 -3.59
N VAL A 216 14.74 -23.58 -3.01
CA VAL A 216 14.25 -22.86 -1.82
C VAL A 216 13.31 -21.71 -2.16
N MET A 217 13.63 -20.96 -3.22
CA MET A 217 13.01 -19.67 -3.58
C MET A 217 12.34 -19.68 -4.96
N GLY A 218 12.47 -20.75 -5.74
CA GLY A 218 11.97 -20.81 -7.12
C GLY A 218 12.74 -19.89 -8.07
N ILE A 219 12.11 -19.58 -9.21
CA ILE A 219 12.70 -18.72 -10.26
C ILE A 219 12.96 -17.28 -9.78
N HIS A 220 12.11 -16.77 -8.88
CA HIS A 220 12.25 -15.41 -8.36
C HIS A 220 13.52 -15.24 -7.51
N GLY A 221 13.94 -16.28 -6.77
CA GLY A 221 15.20 -16.23 -6.03
C GLY A 221 16.42 -16.20 -6.94
N VAL A 222 16.39 -16.95 -8.04
CA VAL A 222 17.47 -16.92 -9.04
C VAL A 222 17.58 -15.52 -9.67
N ARG A 223 16.44 -14.90 -10.04
CA ARG A 223 16.42 -13.53 -10.56
C ARG A 223 16.96 -12.52 -9.55
N MET A 224 16.58 -12.65 -8.27
CA MET A 224 17.08 -11.79 -7.20
C MET A 224 18.59 -11.93 -6.99
N ILE A 225 19.15 -13.14 -7.06
CA ILE A 225 20.62 -13.33 -6.98
C ILE A 225 21.32 -12.66 -8.15
N ASN A 226 20.80 -12.79 -9.36
CA ASN A 226 21.35 -12.11 -10.53
C ASN A 226 21.31 -10.58 -10.35
N GLU A 227 20.20 -10.05 -9.84
CA GLU A 227 20.10 -8.62 -9.52
C GLU A 227 21.14 -8.17 -8.48
N LEU A 228 21.37 -8.96 -7.42
CA LEU A 228 22.41 -8.68 -6.42
C LEU A 228 23.83 -8.79 -6.98
N LYS A 229 24.05 -9.62 -8.00
CA LYS A 229 25.31 -9.69 -8.77
C LYS A 229 25.47 -8.54 -9.77
N GLY A 230 24.51 -7.62 -9.85
CA GLY A 230 24.52 -6.52 -10.82
C GLY A 230 24.00 -6.88 -12.22
N ILE A 231 23.50 -8.10 -12.40
CA ILE A 231 22.92 -8.57 -13.67
C ILE A 231 21.44 -8.23 -13.67
N ARG A 232 21.03 -7.31 -14.56
CA ARG A 232 19.65 -6.85 -14.67
C ARG A 232 18.71 -8.02 -15.03
N GLN A 233 17.63 -8.16 -14.26
CA GLN A 233 16.53 -9.11 -14.47
C GLN A 233 15.17 -8.43 -14.33
N LEU A 234 15.10 -7.34 -13.58
CA LEU A 234 13.88 -6.56 -13.39
C LEU A 234 13.96 -5.32 -14.28
N GLU A 235 13.06 -5.24 -15.25
CA GLU A 235 12.87 -4.05 -16.07
C GLU A 235 11.91 -3.08 -15.38
N LEU A 236 11.82 -1.85 -15.91
CA LEU A 236 10.75 -0.95 -15.47
C LEU A 236 9.43 -1.52 -15.97
N ASP A 237 8.57 -1.91 -15.03
CA ASP A 237 7.29 -2.54 -15.34
C ASP A 237 6.29 -1.47 -15.79
N THR A 238 5.54 -1.81 -16.83
CA THR A 238 4.27 -1.14 -17.09
C THR A 238 3.24 -1.65 -16.08
N PRO A 239 2.36 -0.80 -15.53
CA PRO A 239 1.34 -1.24 -14.58
C PRO A 239 0.49 -2.36 -15.18
N SER A 240 0.64 -3.59 -14.65
CA SER A 240 -0.18 -4.71 -15.11
C SER A 240 -1.66 -4.47 -14.78
N PRO A 241 -2.61 -4.95 -15.61
CA PRO A 241 -4.02 -4.86 -15.29
C PRO A 241 -4.32 -5.45 -13.91
N LYS A 242 -5.08 -4.71 -13.09
CA LYS A 242 -5.50 -5.21 -11.76
C LYS A 242 -6.27 -6.51 -11.96
N LYS A 243 -5.91 -7.56 -11.20
CA LYS A 243 -6.56 -8.89 -11.28
C LYS A 243 -7.64 -9.10 -10.20
N SER A 244 -7.66 -8.24 -9.19
CA SER A 244 -8.58 -8.30 -8.06
C SER A 244 -8.80 -6.92 -7.47
N ILE A 245 -9.98 -6.71 -6.90
CA ILE A 245 -10.34 -5.53 -6.10
C ILE A 245 -10.87 -6.07 -4.78
N ALA A 246 -10.20 -5.72 -3.69
CA ALA A 246 -10.62 -6.08 -2.35
C ALA A 246 -10.95 -4.83 -1.54
N VAL A 247 -12.14 -4.77 -0.97
CA VAL A 247 -12.51 -3.77 0.02
C VAL A 247 -12.74 -4.50 1.34
N THR A 248 -11.78 -4.35 2.24
CA THR A 248 -11.78 -5.05 3.53
C THR A 248 -11.45 -4.10 4.66
N ARG A 249 -12.00 -4.37 5.86
CA ARG A 249 -11.72 -3.58 7.06
C ARG A 249 -11.62 -4.47 8.28
N SER A 250 -10.66 -4.13 9.14
CA SER A 250 -10.67 -4.58 10.54
C SER A 250 -11.42 -3.51 11.35
N PHE A 251 -12.51 -3.90 11.98
CA PHE A 251 -13.36 -3.02 12.77
C PHE A 251 -12.61 -2.50 14.00
N MET A 252 -12.95 -1.30 14.48
CA MET A 252 -12.36 -0.77 15.72
C MET A 252 -12.84 -1.56 16.93
N GLU A 253 -14.13 -1.78 17.02
CA GLU A 253 -14.77 -2.64 18.01
C GLU A 253 -15.16 -3.98 17.36
N MET A 254 -15.30 -5.02 18.17
CA MET A 254 -15.78 -6.30 17.66
C MET A 254 -17.30 -6.23 17.53
N LEU A 255 -17.82 -6.50 16.34
CA LEU A 255 -19.25 -6.46 16.06
C LEU A 255 -19.88 -7.81 16.37
N THR A 256 -21.02 -7.78 17.05
CA THR A 256 -21.78 -8.98 17.44
C THR A 256 -23.15 -9.04 16.76
N LYS A 257 -23.76 -7.89 16.50
CA LYS A 257 -25.07 -7.81 15.83
C LYS A 257 -24.91 -8.10 14.35
N LYS A 258 -25.84 -8.89 13.81
CA LYS A 258 -25.90 -9.26 12.40
C LYS A 258 -26.00 -8.04 11.49
N GLU A 259 -26.90 -7.13 11.81
CA GLU A 259 -27.16 -5.91 11.04
C GLU A 259 -25.91 -5.02 10.93
N ASP A 260 -25.15 -4.88 12.01
CA ASP A 260 -23.92 -4.07 12.02
C ASP A 260 -22.86 -4.66 11.07
N VAL A 261 -22.76 -5.99 10.98
CA VAL A 261 -21.81 -6.63 10.05
C VAL A 261 -22.34 -6.61 8.61
N ARG A 262 -23.65 -6.84 8.43
CA ARG A 262 -24.32 -6.81 7.11
C ARG A 262 -24.10 -5.47 6.42
N GLU A 263 -24.41 -4.38 7.13
CA GLU A 263 -24.25 -3.00 6.65
C GLU A 263 -22.84 -2.73 6.13
N ARG A 264 -21.82 -3.23 6.85
CA ARG A 264 -20.41 -3.05 6.49
C ARG A 264 -20.06 -3.83 5.24
N VAL A 265 -20.49 -5.08 5.17
CA VAL A 265 -20.19 -5.98 4.05
C VAL A 265 -20.84 -5.47 2.76
N GLU A 266 -22.09 -5.00 2.82
CA GLU A 266 -22.78 -4.42 1.66
C GLU A 266 -22.16 -3.09 1.22
N THR A 267 -21.77 -2.23 2.16
CA THR A 267 -20.99 -1.02 1.86
C THR A 267 -19.72 -1.37 1.08
N PHE A 268 -19.00 -2.42 1.50
CA PHE A 268 -17.81 -2.88 0.79
C PHE A 268 -18.12 -3.39 -0.62
N GLY A 269 -19.26 -4.07 -0.79
CA GLY A 269 -19.81 -4.44 -2.10
C GLY A 269 -20.01 -3.22 -3.00
N MET A 270 -20.69 -2.18 -2.52
CA MET A 270 -20.90 -0.95 -3.30
C MET A 270 -19.58 -0.28 -3.70
N TYR A 271 -18.61 -0.20 -2.79
CA TYR A 271 -17.28 0.36 -3.10
C TYR A 271 -16.51 -0.50 -4.11
N CYS A 272 -16.64 -1.83 -4.08
CA CYS A 272 -16.08 -2.68 -5.13
C CYS A 272 -16.71 -2.36 -6.50
N SER A 273 -18.03 -2.21 -6.56
CA SER A 273 -18.76 -1.87 -7.79
C SER A 273 -18.37 -0.50 -8.35
N GLU A 274 -18.25 0.53 -7.51
CA GLU A 274 -17.79 1.87 -7.93
C GLU A 274 -16.38 1.78 -8.55
N ARG A 275 -15.49 0.99 -7.95
CA ARG A 275 -14.12 0.79 -8.45
C ARG A 275 -14.07 0.02 -9.75
N LEU A 276 -14.92 -0.99 -9.93
CA LEU A 276 -15.06 -1.72 -11.18
C LEU A 276 -15.47 -0.79 -12.32
N ARG A 277 -16.47 0.08 -12.08
CA ARG A 277 -16.92 1.10 -13.04
C ARG A 277 -15.83 2.12 -13.36
N LYS A 278 -15.10 2.61 -12.36
CA LYS A 278 -13.93 3.49 -12.58
C LYS A 278 -12.82 2.82 -13.42
N GLN A 279 -12.70 1.50 -13.36
CA GLN A 279 -11.77 0.71 -14.18
C GLN A 279 -12.37 0.33 -15.55
N ASN A 280 -13.63 0.67 -15.86
CA ASN A 280 -14.36 0.21 -17.04
C ASN A 280 -14.36 -1.33 -17.18
N THR A 281 -14.50 -2.02 -16.05
CA THR A 281 -14.50 -3.49 -15.99
C THR A 281 -15.73 -4.01 -15.26
N CYS A 282 -16.08 -5.25 -15.53
CA CYS A 282 -17.06 -6.07 -14.82
C CYS A 282 -16.34 -7.24 -14.13
N CYS A 283 -16.91 -7.78 -13.05
CA CYS A 283 -16.41 -8.98 -12.38
C CYS A 283 -17.34 -10.17 -12.57
N LYS A 284 -16.78 -11.37 -12.61
CA LYS A 284 -17.54 -12.62 -12.60
C LYS A 284 -17.52 -13.34 -11.26
N MET A 285 -16.55 -13.06 -10.38
CA MET A 285 -16.46 -13.72 -9.08
C MET A 285 -16.60 -12.71 -7.95
N VAL A 286 -17.49 -13.00 -6.99
CA VAL A 286 -17.69 -12.21 -5.78
C VAL A 286 -17.43 -13.11 -4.57
N THR A 287 -16.54 -12.68 -3.68
CA THR A 287 -16.19 -13.39 -2.45
C THR A 287 -16.48 -12.52 -1.25
N VAL A 288 -17.17 -13.08 -0.26
CA VAL A 288 -17.41 -12.43 1.03
C VAL A 288 -16.73 -13.25 2.11
N PHE A 289 -16.08 -12.58 3.05
CA PHE A 289 -15.50 -13.24 4.21
C PHE A 289 -15.76 -12.48 5.50
N VAL A 290 -15.82 -13.24 6.59
CA VAL A 290 -15.92 -12.75 7.96
C VAL A 290 -14.91 -13.47 8.86
N GLN A 291 -14.38 -12.75 9.85
CA GLN A 291 -13.35 -13.27 10.74
C GLN A 291 -13.43 -12.65 12.14
N THR A 292 -13.32 -13.49 13.17
CA THR A 292 -13.18 -13.06 14.58
C THR A 292 -11.72 -12.72 14.94
N ASN A 293 -11.50 -12.23 16.16
CA ASN A 293 -10.17 -11.86 16.61
C ASN A 293 -9.34 -13.07 17.06
N ARG A 294 -8.42 -13.56 16.22
CA ARG A 294 -7.47 -14.65 16.55
C ARG A 294 -6.54 -14.41 17.75
N PHE A 295 -6.49 -13.20 18.29
CA PHE A 295 -5.66 -12.85 19.44
C PHE A 295 -6.44 -12.90 20.77
N ARG A 296 -7.77 -13.05 20.73
CA ARG A 296 -8.65 -13.17 21.91
C ARG A 296 -9.01 -14.64 22.13
N LYS A 297 -8.12 -15.36 22.80
CA LYS A 297 -8.30 -16.79 23.12
C LYS A 297 -9.43 -17.05 24.13
N ASP A 298 -9.86 -16.01 24.82
CA ASP A 298 -10.99 -16.00 25.75
C ASP A 298 -12.36 -16.01 25.05
N LEU A 299 -12.41 -15.76 23.74
CA LEU A 299 -13.63 -15.73 22.94
C LEU A 299 -13.62 -16.85 21.88
N PRO A 300 -14.81 -17.30 21.42
CA PRO A 300 -14.89 -18.34 20.41
C PRO A 300 -14.35 -17.83 19.06
N GLU A 301 -13.56 -18.68 18.38
CA GLU A 301 -12.96 -18.35 17.10
C GLU A 301 -13.84 -18.81 15.93
N TYR A 302 -14.01 -17.93 14.94
CA TYR A 302 -14.71 -18.26 13.69
C TYR A 302 -14.12 -17.47 12.51
N ARG A 303 -14.00 -18.18 11.39
CA ARG A 303 -13.57 -17.61 10.11
C ARG A 303 -14.26 -18.39 9.00
N ASN A 304 -14.90 -17.68 8.08
CA ASN A 304 -15.48 -18.29 6.91
C ASN A 304 -15.40 -17.34 5.70
N ALA A 305 -15.33 -17.90 4.51
CA ALA A 305 -15.33 -17.18 3.24
C ALA A 305 -16.03 -18.03 2.19
N ILE A 306 -16.97 -17.44 1.46
CA ILE A 306 -17.67 -18.09 0.35
C ILE A 306 -17.54 -17.20 -0.90
N THR A 307 -17.40 -17.86 -2.04
CA THR A 307 -17.31 -17.23 -3.35
C THR A 307 -18.46 -17.71 -4.22
N GLN A 308 -19.13 -16.77 -4.90
CA GLN A 308 -20.09 -17.05 -5.94
C GLN A 308 -19.53 -16.63 -7.29
N ILE A 309 -19.73 -17.50 -8.29
CA ILE A 309 -19.49 -17.19 -9.69
C ILE A 309 -20.81 -16.70 -10.28
N LEU A 310 -20.80 -15.49 -10.80
CA LEU A 310 -21.95 -14.88 -11.44
C LEU A 310 -22.14 -15.48 -12.84
N PRO A 311 -23.39 -15.72 -13.27
CA PRO A 311 -23.67 -16.18 -14.63
C PRO A 311 -23.19 -15.16 -15.67
N ASN A 312 -23.44 -13.88 -15.40
CA ASN A 312 -23.11 -12.75 -16.27
C ASN A 312 -22.15 -11.79 -15.53
N PRO A 313 -21.03 -11.35 -16.14
CA PRO A 313 -20.15 -10.35 -15.54
C PRO A 313 -20.90 -9.04 -15.28
N THR A 314 -20.72 -8.41 -14.12
CA THR A 314 -21.39 -7.15 -13.76
C THR A 314 -20.45 -6.17 -13.07
N ASN A 315 -20.81 -4.89 -13.09
CA ASN A 315 -20.29 -3.87 -12.18
C ASN A 315 -21.41 -3.09 -11.48
N SER A 316 -22.64 -3.62 -11.49
CA SER A 316 -23.80 -3.01 -10.85
C SER A 316 -23.70 -3.10 -9.34
N SER A 317 -23.84 -1.96 -8.65
CA SER A 317 -23.91 -1.94 -7.17
C SER A 317 -25.14 -2.69 -6.65
N ILE A 318 -26.24 -2.70 -7.40
CA ILE A 318 -27.48 -3.38 -7.01
C ILE A 318 -27.28 -4.90 -7.01
N LEU A 319 -26.75 -5.46 -8.11
CA LEU A 319 -26.58 -6.91 -8.24
C LEU A 319 -25.46 -7.43 -7.33
N ILE A 320 -24.33 -6.71 -7.26
CA ILE A 320 -23.24 -7.06 -6.34
C ILE A 320 -23.71 -6.94 -4.90
N GLY A 321 -24.46 -5.89 -4.53
CA GLY A 321 -25.01 -5.74 -3.18
C GLY A 321 -25.91 -6.91 -2.77
N ARG A 322 -26.82 -7.34 -3.67
CA ARG A 322 -27.68 -8.50 -3.45
C ARG A 322 -26.88 -9.78 -3.22
N VAL A 323 -25.96 -10.10 -4.13
CA VAL A 323 -25.09 -11.28 -4.04
C VAL A 323 -24.24 -11.26 -2.77
N VAL A 324 -23.69 -10.11 -2.43
CA VAL A 324 -22.90 -9.92 -1.21
C VAL A 324 -23.74 -10.20 0.04
N ASN A 325 -25.00 -9.74 0.07
CA ASN A 325 -25.91 -10.03 1.16
C ASN A 325 -26.26 -11.53 1.25
N GLU A 326 -26.59 -12.18 0.14
CA GLU A 326 -26.85 -13.63 0.09
C GLU A 326 -25.66 -14.45 0.61
N LEU A 327 -24.45 -14.09 0.18
CA LEU A 327 -23.22 -14.71 0.66
C LEU A 327 -22.95 -14.43 2.14
N PHE A 328 -23.28 -13.23 2.62
CA PHE A 328 -23.15 -12.87 4.01
C PHE A 328 -24.11 -13.68 4.90
N GLU A 329 -25.37 -13.83 4.49
CA GLU A 329 -26.37 -14.64 5.20
C GLU A 329 -25.91 -16.09 5.37
N ALA A 330 -25.26 -16.67 4.36
CA ALA A 330 -24.76 -18.04 4.40
C ALA A 330 -23.55 -18.23 5.34
N ILE A 331 -22.74 -17.19 5.57
CA ILE A 331 -21.51 -17.29 6.38
C ILE A 331 -21.67 -16.75 7.80
N PHE A 332 -22.66 -15.91 8.08
CA PHE A 332 -22.85 -15.31 9.39
C PHE A 332 -23.28 -16.37 10.43
N LYS A 333 -22.73 -16.26 11.63
CA LYS A 333 -23.09 -17.09 12.79
C LYS A 333 -23.25 -16.20 14.02
N GLU A 334 -24.36 -16.40 14.72
CA GLU A 334 -24.60 -15.74 16.00
C GLU A 334 -23.65 -16.26 17.09
N GLY A 335 -23.45 -15.46 18.14
CA GLY A 335 -22.57 -15.79 19.27
C GLY A 335 -21.08 -15.48 19.05
N PHE A 336 -20.69 -15.02 17.87
CA PHE A 336 -19.30 -14.65 17.57
C PHE A 336 -19.07 -13.14 17.57
N HIS A 337 -17.83 -12.76 17.88
CA HIS A 337 -17.37 -11.38 17.94
C HIS A 337 -16.50 -11.08 16.71
N TYR A 338 -17.11 -10.54 15.66
CA TYR A 338 -16.46 -10.30 14.38
C TYR A 338 -15.52 -9.09 14.46
N LYS A 339 -14.27 -9.28 14.02
CA LYS A 339 -13.23 -8.24 14.03
C LYS A 339 -12.87 -7.75 12.64
N LYS A 340 -13.09 -8.57 11.60
CA LYS A 340 -12.75 -8.23 10.22
C LYS A 340 -13.78 -8.82 9.26
N ALA A 341 -14.16 -8.04 8.26
CA ALA A 341 -14.93 -8.52 7.12
C ALA A 341 -14.46 -7.84 5.83
N GLY A 342 -14.87 -8.39 4.69
CA GLY A 342 -14.53 -7.80 3.41
C GLY A 342 -15.19 -8.49 2.22
N VAL A 343 -15.22 -7.74 1.12
CA VAL A 343 -15.66 -8.20 -0.19
C VAL A 343 -14.47 -8.18 -1.14
N ILE A 344 -14.31 -9.23 -1.93
CA ILE A 344 -13.29 -9.36 -2.96
C ILE A 344 -13.98 -9.70 -4.26
N VAL A 345 -13.70 -8.92 -5.31
CA VAL A 345 -14.19 -9.18 -6.67
C VAL A 345 -13.02 -9.44 -7.60
N ASN A 346 -13.14 -10.50 -8.41
CA ASN A 346 -12.09 -11.00 -9.31
C ASN A 346 -12.70 -11.43 -10.66
N ASP A 347 -11.83 -11.95 -11.53
CA ASP A 347 -12.18 -12.42 -12.88
C ASP A 347 -12.81 -11.30 -13.72
N PHE A 348 -11.95 -10.33 -14.04
CA PHE A 348 -12.38 -9.09 -14.68
C PHE A 348 -12.47 -9.24 -16.18
N VAL A 349 -13.55 -8.66 -16.73
CA VAL A 349 -13.79 -8.54 -18.16
C VAL A 349 -14.03 -7.06 -18.47
N PRO A 350 -13.47 -6.51 -19.56
CA PRO A 350 -13.83 -5.17 -20.01
C PRO A 350 -15.34 -5.01 -20.17
N GLU A 351 -15.89 -3.86 -19.78
CA GLU A 351 -17.34 -3.61 -19.80
C GLU A 351 -17.95 -3.77 -21.21
N ASP A 352 -17.19 -3.46 -22.25
CA ASP A 352 -17.54 -3.57 -23.67
C ASP A 352 -17.36 -4.99 -24.26
N GLN A 353 -16.76 -5.92 -23.51
CA GLN A 353 -16.44 -7.28 -23.97
C GLN A 353 -17.17 -8.36 -23.14
N ARG A 354 -18.31 -8.01 -22.55
CA ARG A 354 -19.09 -8.92 -21.72
C ARG A 354 -19.70 -10.04 -22.58
N LEU A 355 -19.30 -11.27 -22.30
CA LEU A 355 -20.00 -12.47 -22.78
C LEU A 355 -21.13 -12.80 -21.82
N ILE A 356 -22.35 -12.79 -22.34
CA ILE A 356 -23.58 -13.01 -21.59
C ILE A 356 -24.03 -14.45 -21.80
N ASN A 357 -24.47 -15.09 -20.73
CA ASN A 357 -25.09 -16.39 -20.76
C ASN A 357 -26.44 -16.33 -21.49
N LEU A 358 -26.67 -17.28 -22.40
CA LEU A 358 -27.87 -17.35 -23.22
C LEU A 358 -29.16 -17.58 -22.41
N PHE A 359 -29.05 -18.22 -21.25
CA PHE A 359 -30.21 -18.68 -20.46
C PHE A 359 -30.53 -17.83 -19.24
N GLU A 360 -29.70 -16.82 -18.94
CA GLU A 360 -29.80 -16.01 -17.73
C GLU A 360 -30.10 -14.56 -18.09
N GLU A 361 -31.02 -13.93 -17.36
CA GLU A 361 -31.36 -12.53 -17.59
C GLU A 361 -30.18 -11.61 -17.28
N ASP A 362 -29.86 -10.69 -18.20
CA ASP A 362 -28.84 -9.66 -17.98
C ASP A 362 -29.47 -8.30 -17.70
N THR A 363 -29.45 -7.90 -16.43
CA THR A 363 -29.99 -6.59 -16.00
C THR A 363 -28.95 -5.46 -16.07
N GLN A 364 -27.71 -5.73 -16.51
CA GLN A 364 -26.63 -4.75 -16.53
C GLN A 364 -27.00 -3.50 -17.34
N ASN A 365 -27.56 -3.67 -18.54
CA ASN A 365 -27.92 -2.55 -19.42
C ASN A 365 -29.00 -1.64 -18.81
N GLN A 366 -29.89 -2.21 -18.00
CA GLN A 366 -30.92 -1.46 -17.27
C GLN A 366 -30.33 -0.73 -16.06
N HIS A 367 -29.38 -1.37 -15.36
CA HIS A 367 -28.76 -0.80 -14.16
C HIS A 367 -27.73 0.29 -14.49
N LEU A 368 -27.02 0.19 -15.62
CA LEU A 368 -25.87 1.05 -15.94
C LEU A 368 -26.20 2.55 -15.94
N PRO A 369 -27.31 3.04 -16.54
CA PRO A 369 -27.70 4.45 -16.47
C PRO A 369 -27.92 4.92 -15.02
N VAL A 370 -28.57 4.09 -14.20
CA VAL A 370 -28.82 4.38 -12.78
C VAL A 370 -27.51 4.45 -12.00
N MET A 371 -26.59 3.51 -12.24
CA MET A 371 -25.27 3.50 -11.59
C MET A 371 -24.44 4.74 -11.97
N LYS A 372 -24.44 5.12 -13.26
CA LYS A 372 -23.75 6.33 -13.73
C LYS A 372 -24.33 7.60 -13.11
N ALA A 373 -25.66 7.69 -13.00
CA ALA A 373 -26.32 8.81 -12.34
C ALA A 373 -25.96 8.88 -10.84
N MET A 374 -25.96 7.74 -10.15
CA MET A 374 -25.56 7.63 -8.75
C MET A 374 -24.11 8.08 -8.53
N ASP A 375 -23.18 7.59 -9.36
CA ASP A 375 -21.77 7.96 -9.28
C ASP A 375 -21.56 9.46 -9.56
N ALA A 376 -22.25 10.03 -10.55
CA ALA A 376 -22.17 11.45 -10.87
C ALA A 376 -22.68 12.33 -9.70
N MET A 377 -23.79 11.94 -9.07
CA MET A 377 -24.31 12.65 -7.89
C MET A 377 -23.36 12.57 -6.71
N ASN A 378 -22.81 11.39 -6.42
CA ASN A 378 -21.83 11.23 -5.35
C ASN A 378 -20.52 11.98 -5.62
N LYS A 379 -20.11 12.10 -6.89
CA LYS A 379 -18.95 12.93 -7.26
C LYS A 379 -19.21 14.42 -7.02
N LYS A 380 -20.43 14.90 -7.31
CA LYS A 380 -20.79 16.33 -7.20
C LYS A 380 -21.12 16.78 -5.79
N PHE A 381 -21.91 16.00 -5.05
CA PHE A 381 -22.47 16.38 -3.75
C PHE A 381 -21.72 15.79 -2.55
N GLY A 382 -20.71 14.98 -2.82
CA GLY A 382 -19.91 14.29 -1.81
C GLY A 382 -20.21 12.81 -1.73
N LYS A 383 -19.25 12.08 -1.16
CA LYS A 383 -19.28 10.63 -1.07
C LYS A 383 -20.49 10.12 -0.25
N ASP A 384 -21.09 9.03 -0.71
CA ASP A 384 -22.16 8.28 -0.01
C ASP A 384 -23.46 9.06 0.24
N LYS A 385 -23.72 10.11 -0.57
CA LYS A 385 -24.97 10.90 -0.52
C LYS A 385 -26.14 10.15 -1.14
N VAL A 386 -25.91 9.49 -2.27
CA VAL A 386 -26.84 8.53 -2.89
C VAL A 386 -26.26 7.14 -2.70
N ARG A 387 -27.02 6.27 -2.05
CA ARG A 387 -26.57 4.95 -1.61
C ARG A 387 -27.73 3.96 -1.70
N LEU A 388 -27.39 2.67 -1.61
CA LEU A 388 -28.40 1.63 -1.45
C LEU A 388 -29.03 1.73 -0.06
N GLY A 389 -30.32 1.39 0.06
CA GLY A 389 -31.07 1.54 1.30
C GLY A 389 -30.54 0.71 2.48
N SER A 390 -29.69 -0.27 2.19
CA SER A 390 -29.09 -1.16 3.17
C SER A 390 -27.77 -0.63 3.77
N MET A 391 -27.27 0.50 3.28
CA MET A 391 -26.08 1.18 3.80
C MET A 391 -26.43 2.24 4.83
N SER A 392 -25.62 2.34 5.90
CA SER A 392 -25.71 3.46 6.82
C SER A 392 -25.27 4.76 6.14
N GLY A 393 -25.85 5.88 6.54
CA GLY A 393 -25.41 7.21 6.12
C GLY A 393 -24.23 7.76 6.92
N GLU A 394 -23.75 6.97 7.88
CA GLU A 394 -22.67 7.35 8.75
C GLU A 394 -21.33 7.01 8.11
N ASN A 395 -20.31 7.78 8.47
CA ASN A 395 -19.01 7.61 7.88
C ASN A 395 -18.40 6.29 8.37
N THR A 396 -18.21 5.32 7.47
CA THR A 396 -17.61 4.01 7.85
C THR A 396 -16.16 4.12 8.28
N TYR A 397 -15.50 5.25 8.03
CA TYR A 397 -14.20 5.63 8.56
C TYR A 397 -14.40 6.24 9.95
N GLY A 398 -14.30 5.43 11.00
CA GLY A 398 -14.29 5.97 12.36
C GLY A 398 -12.93 6.59 12.72
N ARG A 399 -12.48 7.58 11.95
CA ARG A 399 -11.33 8.40 12.35
C ARG A 399 -11.73 9.14 13.62
N LYS A 400 -10.96 8.99 14.70
CA LYS A 400 -11.34 9.59 15.99
C LYS A 400 -11.26 11.12 15.98
N GLN A 401 -10.33 11.72 15.22
CA GLN A 401 -10.14 13.18 15.14
C GLN A 401 -9.59 13.58 13.76
N LEU A 402 -10.15 14.64 13.17
CA LEU A 402 -9.56 15.37 12.04
C LEU A 402 -8.89 16.62 12.62
N SER A 403 -7.63 16.89 12.28
CA SER A 403 -6.96 18.10 12.77
C SER A 403 -7.43 19.33 11.96
N PRO A 404 -7.55 20.52 12.57
CA PRO A 404 -8.01 21.74 11.87
C PRO A 404 -7.19 22.07 10.61
N GLU A 405 -5.88 21.81 10.65
CA GLU A 405 -4.96 22.03 9.53
C GLU A 405 -5.28 21.11 8.36
N TYR A 406 -5.73 19.89 8.65
CA TYR A 406 -6.14 18.94 7.61
C TYR A 406 -7.48 19.32 6.98
N GLU A 407 -8.42 19.83 7.75
CA GLU A 407 -9.67 20.35 7.20
C GLU A 407 -9.43 21.56 6.29
N ALA A 408 -8.53 22.46 6.70
CA ALA A 408 -8.12 23.59 5.86
C ALA A 408 -7.44 23.10 4.57
N PHE A 409 -6.57 22.09 4.64
CA PHE A 409 -5.96 21.47 3.47
C PHE A 409 -7.02 20.93 2.50
N LEU A 410 -8.02 20.19 2.99
CA LEU A 410 -9.08 19.63 2.13
C LEU A 410 -9.95 20.71 1.47
N LYS A 411 -10.20 21.85 2.15
CA LYS A 411 -10.98 22.96 1.60
C LYS A 411 -10.22 23.73 0.52
N ASN A 412 -8.91 23.88 0.70
CA ASN A 412 -8.08 24.75 -0.13
C ASN A 412 -7.45 24.03 -1.34
N ASN A 413 -7.53 22.70 -1.41
CA ASN A 413 -6.89 21.93 -2.47
C ASN A 413 -7.92 21.13 -3.27
N THR A 414 -7.93 21.35 -4.58
CA THR A 414 -8.60 20.44 -5.53
C THR A 414 -7.74 19.20 -5.69
N LEU A 415 -8.02 18.19 -4.87
CA LEU A 415 -7.33 16.91 -4.96
C LEU A 415 -7.72 16.23 -6.28
N LYS A 416 -6.75 16.01 -7.17
CA LYS A 416 -6.93 15.04 -8.25
C LYS A 416 -7.32 13.72 -7.59
N GLU A 417 -8.42 13.08 -8.01
CA GLU A 417 -8.76 11.74 -7.52
C GLU A 417 -7.53 10.87 -7.76
N ALA A 418 -6.89 10.43 -6.67
CA ALA A 418 -5.69 9.61 -6.76
C ALA A 418 -6.07 8.31 -7.48
N ASN A 419 -5.75 8.22 -8.77
CA ASN A 419 -5.87 6.99 -9.58
C ASN A 419 -5.08 5.83 -8.96
N PHE A 420 -4.13 6.17 -8.08
CA PHE A 420 -3.28 5.26 -7.33
C PHE A 420 -3.63 5.31 -5.83
N ARG A 421 -4.82 4.82 -5.45
CA ARG A 421 -4.98 4.29 -4.09
C ARG A 421 -4.20 2.99 -4.01
N PHE A 422 -2.92 3.07 -3.67
CA PHE A 422 -2.10 1.92 -3.30
C PHE A 422 -2.79 1.21 -2.13
N HIS A 423 -3.06 -0.09 -2.30
CA HIS A 423 -3.78 -0.95 -1.37
C HIS A 423 -2.84 -1.81 -0.54
#